data_AF-A0A521W3L3-F1
#
_entry.id   AF-A0A521W3L3-F1
#
_cell.length_a   1.000
_cell.length_b   1.000
_cell.length_c   1.000
_cell.angle_alpha   90.00
_cell.angle_beta   90.00
_cell.angle_gamma   90.00
#
_symmetry.space_group_name_H-M   'P 1'
#
loop_
_entity.id
_entity.type
_entity.pdbx_description
1 polymer ?
#
loop_
_entity_poly.entity_id
_entity_poly.type
_entity_poly.pdbx_seq_one_letter_code
_entity_poly.pdbx_strand_id
1 'polypeptide(L)'
;QIPLVFAIGQALVVLVGTHVGANRLQRAKRIAWTGAGLAAAVSALIGLGAALFPAAWITLFSPDPAVLEAGSQYLRIVGPLYPLFGINIALYFASQGRGRVGWPVFAGTIRLVIVVAGGIAAVALGAPLWTLFALLALGIAVMGSVTAWAVNRSDWSR
;
A
#
# COMPACT_ATOMS: atom_id res chain seq x y z
N GLN A 1 4.40 -5.79 8.14
CA GLN A 1 4.89 -5.22 6.87
C GLN A 1 5.39 -3.78 6.98
N ILE A 2 4.66 -2.89 7.68
CA ILE A 2 4.90 -1.43 7.62
C ILE A 2 6.35 -1.04 7.93
N PRO A 3 7.01 -1.53 9.01
CA PRO A 3 8.40 -1.14 9.30
C PRO A 3 9.40 -1.55 8.20
N LEU A 4 9.22 -2.74 7.62
CA LEU A 4 10.10 -3.26 6.56
C LEU A 4 9.97 -2.43 5.28
N VAL A 5 8.73 -2.16 4.86
CA VAL A 5 8.47 -1.33 3.66
C VAL A 5 8.92 0.11 3.89
N PHE A 6 8.76 0.64 5.10
CA PHE A 6 9.24 1.96 5.46
C PHE A 6 10.78 2.04 5.39
N ALA A 7 11.49 1.02 5.89
CA ALA A 7 12.95 0.94 5.77
C ALA A 7 13.41 0.93 4.30
N ILE A 8 12.75 0.14 3.45
CA ILE A 8 12.98 0.15 2.00
C ILE A 8 12.71 1.55 1.42
N GLY A 9 11.59 2.17 1.82
CA GLY A 9 11.20 3.52 1.43
C GLY A 9 12.26 4.57 1.76
N GLN A 10 12.78 4.58 2.99
CA GLN A 10 13.81 5.54 3.39
C GLN A 10 15.10 5.38 2.58
N ALA A 11 15.50 4.14 2.28
CA ALA A 11 16.62 3.91 1.36
C ALA A 11 16.32 4.45 -0.05
N LEU A 12 15.09 4.31 -0.53
CA LEU A 12 14.65 4.86 -1.83
C LEU A 12 14.71 6.39 -1.87
N VAL A 13 14.34 7.10 -0.80
CA VAL A 13 14.45 8.57 -0.76
C VAL A 13 15.88 9.01 -1.09
N VAL A 14 16.86 8.42 -0.40
CA VAL A 14 18.28 8.77 -0.56
C VAL A 14 18.81 8.33 -1.93
N LEU A 15 18.57 7.09 -2.35
CA LEU A 15 19.09 6.56 -3.61
C LEU A 15 18.48 7.26 -4.82
N VAL A 16 17.17 7.55 -4.80
CA VAL A 16 16.52 8.29 -5.88
C VAL A 16 17.00 9.74 -5.88
N GLY A 17 17.03 10.41 -4.73
CA GLY A 17 17.46 11.80 -4.64
C GLY A 17 18.90 12.03 -5.10
N THR A 18 19.83 11.17 -4.69
CA THR A 18 21.24 11.24 -5.14
C THR A 18 21.39 11.04 -6.64
N HIS A 19 20.63 10.13 -7.25
CA HIS A 19 20.68 9.90 -8.69
C HIS A 19 19.97 11.00 -9.49
N VAL A 20 18.89 11.57 -8.97
CA VAL A 20 18.22 12.74 -9.55
C VAL A 20 19.16 13.94 -9.52
N GLY A 21 19.81 14.22 -8.38
CA GLY A 21 20.79 15.30 -8.26
C GLY A 21 22.01 15.13 -9.17
N ALA A 22 22.40 13.89 -9.48
CA ALA A 22 23.47 13.58 -10.43
C ALA A 22 23.00 13.54 -11.91
N ASN A 23 21.78 13.99 -12.22
CA ASN A 23 21.15 13.94 -13.54
C ASN A 23 21.06 12.53 -14.15
N ARG A 24 21.03 11.48 -13.32
CA ARG A 24 20.91 10.06 -13.70
C ARG A 24 19.47 9.57 -13.59
N LEU A 25 18.57 10.26 -14.27
CA LEU A 25 17.11 10.14 -14.09
C LEU A 25 16.55 8.75 -14.44
N GLN A 26 17.06 8.12 -15.51
CA GLN A 26 16.66 6.76 -15.88
C GLN A 26 17.07 5.73 -14.81
N ARG A 27 18.26 5.91 -14.22
CA ARG A 27 18.74 5.04 -13.14
C ARG A 27 17.92 5.24 -11.87
N ALA A 28 17.55 6.48 -11.57
CA ALA A 28 16.65 6.80 -10.46
C ALA A 28 15.28 6.11 -10.61
N LYS A 29 14.69 6.14 -11.82
CA LYS A 29 13.42 5.44 -12.11
C LYS A 29 13.55 3.93 -11.94
N ARG A 30 14.66 3.35 -12.39
CA ARG A 30 14.94 1.91 -12.22
C ARG A 30 15.04 1.53 -10.74
N ILE A 31 15.77 2.32 -9.94
CA ILE A 31 15.89 2.12 -8.49
C ILE A 31 14.51 2.16 -7.81
N ALA A 32 13.69 3.15 -8.16
CA ALA A 32 12.33 3.27 -7.62
C ALA A 32 11.49 2.01 -7.87
N TRP A 33 11.51 1.48 -9.10
CA TRP A 33 10.76 0.27 -9.46
C TRP A 33 11.34 -1.01 -8.85
N THR A 34 12.67 -1.11 -8.72
CA THR A 34 13.30 -2.24 -8.02
C THR A 34 12.91 -2.26 -6.54
N GLY A 35 12.94 -1.12 -5.87
CA GLY A 35 12.51 -1.04 -4.46
C GLY A 35 11.01 -1.24 -4.29
N ALA A 36 10.18 -0.78 -5.23
CA ALA A 36 8.75 -1.07 -5.23
C ALA A 36 8.46 -2.57 -5.39
N GLY A 37 9.20 -3.27 -6.26
CA GLY A 37 9.12 -4.73 -6.40
C GLY A 37 9.52 -5.47 -5.13
N LEU A 38 10.61 -5.02 -4.47
CA LEU A 38 11.03 -5.60 -3.19
C LEU A 38 9.99 -5.38 -2.09
N ALA A 39 9.45 -4.16 -1.98
CA ALA A 39 8.38 -3.85 -1.05
C ALA A 39 7.11 -4.66 -1.32
N ALA A 40 6.75 -4.85 -2.59
CA ALA A 40 5.63 -5.69 -3.00
C ALA A 40 5.84 -7.15 -2.56
N ALA A 41 7.03 -7.71 -2.81
CA ALA A 41 7.35 -9.10 -2.48
C ALA A 41 7.29 -9.36 -0.96
N VAL A 42 7.92 -8.49 -0.16
CA VAL A 42 7.85 -8.58 1.32
C VAL A 42 6.41 -8.46 1.81
N SER A 43 5.65 -7.53 1.24
CA SER A 43 4.25 -7.33 1.60
C SER A 43 3.36 -8.49 1.16
N ALA A 44 3.67 -9.15 0.03
CA ALA A 44 2.99 -10.34 -0.46
C ALA A 44 3.19 -11.52 0.49
N LEU A 45 4.44 -11.79 0.87
CA LEU A 45 4.75 -12.88 1.79
C LEU A 45 3.99 -12.73 3.12
N ILE A 46 3.99 -11.52 3.68
CA ILE A 46 3.30 -11.23 4.94
C ILE A 46 1.78 -11.27 4.74
N GLY A 47 1.26 -10.61 3.70
CA GLY A 47 -0.18 -10.51 3.44
C GLY A 47 -0.82 -11.85 3.12
N LEU A 48 -0.20 -12.66 2.27
CA LEU A 48 -0.66 -14.00 1.93
C LEU A 48 -0.49 -14.96 3.11
N GLY A 49 0.63 -14.90 3.83
CA GLY A 49 0.81 -15.70 5.05
C GLY A 49 -0.26 -15.42 6.10
N ALA A 50 -0.63 -14.14 6.27
CA ALA A 50 -1.70 -13.73 7.17
C ALA A 50 -3.10 -14.13 6.66
N ALA A 51 -3.34 -14.07 5.35
CA ALA A 51 -4.62 -14.47 4.75
C ALA A 51 -4.85 -16.00 4.79
N LEU A 52 -3.78 -16.80 4.63
CA LEU A 52 -3.83 -18.26 4.65
C LEU A 52 -4.00 -18.81 6.07
N PHE A 53 -3.34 -18.20 7.07
CA PHE A 53 -3.36 -18.67 8.45
C PHE A 53 -3.85 -17.61 9.45
N PRO A 54 -5.02 -16.98 9.25
CA PRO A 54 -5.43 -15.82 10.03
C PRO A 54 -5.54 -16.11 11.52
N ALA A 55 -6.03 -17.30 11.89
CA ALA A 55 -6.18 -17.69 13.28
C ALA A 55 -4.85 -17.68 14.04
N ALA A 56 -3.76 -18.16 13.42
CA ALA A 56 -2.43 -18.18 14.03
C ALA A 56 -1.90 -16.77 14.35
N TRP A 57 -2.38 -15.74 13.66
CA TRP A 57 -2.01 -14.35 13.90
C TRP A 57 -2.92 -13.68 14.93
N ILE A 58 -4.23 -13.85 14.81
CA ILE A 58 -5.20 -13.14 15.65
C ILE A 58 -5.17 -13.65 17.10
N THR A 59 -4.99 -14.95 17.32
CA THR A 59 -4.97 -15.55 18.66
C THR A 59 -3.74 -15.15 19.49
N LEU A 60 -2.70 -14.57 18.87
CA LEU A 60 -1.58 -13.98 19.59
C LEU A 60 -1.97 -12.73 20.39
N PHE A 61 -3.08 -12.07 20.00
CA PHE A 61 -3.51 -10.80 20.59
C PHE A 61 -4.81 -10.93 21.38
N SER A 62 -5.73 -11.80 20.95
CA SER A 62 -7.00 -11.99 21.63
C SER A 62 -7.52 -13.43 21.49
N PRO A 63 -7.98 -14.06 22.58
CA PRO A 63 -8.68 -15.33 22.53
C PRO A 63 -10.19 -15.19 22.22
N ASP A 64 -10.73 -13.97 22.13
CA ASP A 64 -12.17 -13.74 21.89
C ASP A 64 -12.60 -14.26 20.50
N PRO A 65 -13.57 -15.19 20.42
CA PRO A 65 -14.11 -15.71 19.16
C PRO A 65 -14.60 -14.62 18.19
N ALA A 66 -15.21 -13.54 18.70
CA ALA A 66 -15.72 -12.47 17.86
C ALA A 66 -14.58 -11.69 17.18
N VAL A 67 -13.47 -11.48 17.90
CA VAL A 67 -12.25 -10.86 17.35
C VAL A 67 -11.58 -11.78 16.34
N LEU A 68 -11.53 -13.08 16.61
CA LEU A 68 -11.00 -14.07 15.69
C LEU A 68 -11.78 -14.10 14.36
N GLU A 69 -13.11 -14.05 14.42
CA GLU A 69 -13.96 -14.03 13.23
C GLU A 69 -13.73 -12.75 12.40
N ALA A 70 -13.87 -11.58 13.01
CA ALA A 70 -13.69 -10.29 12.34
C ALA A 70 -12.27 -10.12 11.79
N GLY A 71 -11.25 -10.47 12.58
CA GLY A 71 -9.85 -10.42 12.19
C GLY A 71 -9.52 -11.39 11.04
N SER A 72 -10.12 -12.58 11.04
CA SER A 72 -9.93 -13.55 9.95
C SER A 72 -10.56 -13.10 8.65
N GLN A 73 -11.76 -12.51 8.71
CA GLN A 73 -12.38 -11.92 7.53
C GLN A 73 -11.53 -10.77 6.98
N TYR A 74 -11.06 -9.86 7.83
CA TYR A 74 -10.18 -8.77 7.43
C TYR A 74 -8.91 -9.27 6.75
N LEU A 75 -8.19 -10.21 7.35
CA LEU A 75 -6.92 -10.72 6.80
C LEU A 75 -7.12 -11.42 5.46
N ARG A 76 -8.21 -12.18 5.29
CA ARG A 76 -8.53 -12.84 4.01
C ARG A 76 -8.89 -11.85 2.90
N ILE A 77 -9.59 -10.76 3.24
CA ILE A 77 -10.04 -9.76 2.27
C ILE A 77 -8.91 -8.78 1.91
N VAL A 78 -8.19 -8.27 2.91
CA VAL A 78 -7.25 -7.16 2.75
C VAL A 78 -5.81 -7.65 2.60
N GLY A 79 -5.44 -8.77 3.24
CA GLY A 79 -4.09 -9.35 3.20
C GLY A 79 -3.54 -9.56 1.79
N PRO A 80 -4.31 -10.11 0.83
CA PRO A 80 -3.83 -10.29 -0.55
C PRO A 80 -3.53 -8.98 -1.29
N LEU A 81 -4.03 -7.84 -0.82
CA LEU A 81 -3.84 -6.51 -1.42
C LEU A 81 -2.66 -5.75 -0.80
N TYR A 82 -2.03 -6.29 0.24
CA TYR A 82 -0.83 -5.73 0.85
C TYR A 82 0.34 -5.47 -0.13
N PRO A 83 0.58 -6.26 -1.19
CA PRO A 83 1.59 -5.92 -2.21
C PRO A 83 1.38 -4.55 -2.84
N LEU A 84 0.13 -4.19 -3.17
CA LEU A 84 -0.21 -2.89 -3.76
C LEU A 84 0.00 -1.75 -2.76
N PHE A 85 -0.25 -2.00 -1.48
CA PHE A 85 0.07 -1.07 -0.41
C PHE A 85 1.58 -0.85 -0.29
N GLY A 86 2.37 -1.92 -0.36
CA GLY A 86 3.83 -1.88 -0.36
C GLY A 86 4.40 -1.08 -1.54
N ILE A 87 3.88 -1.32 -2.75
CA ILE A 87 4.22 -0.56 -3.96
C ILE A 87 3.93 0.93 -3.75
N ASN A 88 2.75 1.27 -3.25
CA ASN A 88 2.39 2.66 -3.02
C ASN A 88 3.36 3.36 -2.07
N ILE A 89 3.68 2.74 -0.92
CA ILE A 89 4.61 3.34 0.06
C ILE A 89 6.00 3.53 -0.55
N ALA A 90 6.54 2.49 -1.21
CA ALA A 90 7.85 2.57 -1.83
C ALA A 90 7.93 3.66 -2.91
N LEU A 91 6.92 3.74 -3.79
CA LEU A 91 6.84 4.75 -4.84
C LEU A 91 6.58 6.16 -4.28
N TYR A 92 5.86 6.28 -3.16
CA TYR A 92 5.70 7.55 -2.45
C TYR A 92 7.05 8.09 -1.97
N PHE A 93 7.85 7.26 -1.29
CA PHE A 93 9.19 7.64 -0.84
C PHE A 93 10.16 7.91 -2.00
N ALA A 94 10.12 7.10 -3.07
CA ALA A 94 10.89 7.41 -4.28
C ALA A 94 10.49 8.76 -4.89
N SER A 95 9.20 9.08 -4.89
CA SER A 95 8.68 10.37 -5.37
C SER A 95 9.11 11.54 -4.47
N GLN A 96 9.26 11.33 -3.16
CA GLN A 96 9.87 12.29 -2.24
C GLN A 96 11.33 12.53 -2.59
N GLY A 97 12.12 11.48 -2.86
CA GLY A 97 13.50 11.61 -3.29
C GLY A 97 13.65 12.44 -4.58
N ARG A 98 12.64 12.39 -5.47
CA ARG A 98 12.56 13.24 -6.67
C ARG A 98 12.06 14.67 -6.40
N GLY A 99 11.45 14.93 -5.24
CA GLY A 99 10.80 16.20 -4.92
C GLY A 99 9.42 16.39 -5.59
N ARG A 100 8.78 15.33 -6.09
CA ARG A 100 7.48 15.40 -6.78
C ARG A 100 6.50 14.34 -6.27
N VAL A 101 5.80 14.63 -5.18
CA VAL A 101 4.87 13.69 -4.51
C VAL A 101 3.40 13.80 -4.94
N GLY A 102 3.07 14.70 -5.88
CA GLY A 102 1.68 15.02 -6.22
C GLY A 102 0.82 13.81 -6.61
N TRP A 103 1.37 12.90 -7.43
CA TRP A 103 0.65 11.71 -7.87
C TRP A 103 0.32 10.71 -6.74
N PRO A 104 1.29 10.27 -5.93
CA PRO A 104 1.00 9.47 -4.75
C PRO A 104 0.01 10.12 -3.77
N VAL A 105 0.11 11.44 -3.55
CA VAL A 105 -0.81 12.16 -2.65
C VAL A 105 -2.23 12.12 -3.21
N PHE A 106 -2.39 12.40 -4.50
CA PHE A 106 -3.68 12.32 -5.18
C PHE A 106 -4.30 10.92 -5.13
N ALA A 107 -3.50 9.87 -5.32
CA ALA A 107 -3.95 8.49 -5.15
C ALA A 107 -4.42 8.21 -3.72
N GLY A 108 -3.71 8.73 -2.72
CA GLY A 108 -4.11 8.68 -1.31
C GLY A 108 -5.44 9.41 -1.05
N THR A 109 -5.64 10.57 -1.66
CA THR A 109 -6.91 11.32 -1.58
C THR A 109 -8.08 10.54 -2.17
N ILE A 110 -7.91 9.92 -3.35
CA ILE A 110 -8.94 9.06 -3.95
C ILE A 110 -9.31 7.92 -2.99
N ARG A 111 -8.31 7.25 -2.41
CA ARG A 111 -8.55 6.20 -1.41
C ARG A 111 -9.33 6.71 -0.21
N LEU A 112 -8.97 7.88 0.32
CA LEU A 112 -9.68 8.47 1.45
C LEU A 112 -11.15 8.73 1.11
N VAL A 113 -11.43 9.30 -0.06
CA VAL A 113 -12.81 9.52 -0.51
C VAL A 113 -13.58 8.21 -0.62
N ILE A 114 -12.99 7.17 -1.23
CA ILE A 114 -13.61 5.84 -1.35
C ILE A 114 -13.98 5.28 0.03
N VAL A 115 -13.03 5.29 0.97
CA VAL A 115 -13.21 4.68 2.30
C VAL A 115 -14.19 5.49 3.15
N VAL A 116 -14.11 6.81 3.13
CA VAL A 116 -14.99 7.67 3.94
C VAL A 116 -16.40 7.67 3.39
N ALA A 117 -16.59 7.98 2.10
CA ALA A 117 -17.93 8.03 1.51
C ALA A 117 -18.57 6.63 1.50
N GLY A 118 -17.81 5.60 1.13
CA GLY A 118 -18.28 4.23 1.17
C GLY A 118 -18.59 3.76 2.60
N GLY A 119 -17.76 4.12 3.58
CA GLY A 119 -17.97 3.76 4.98
C GLY A 119 -19.21 4.41 5.58
N ILE A 120 -19.44 5.71 5.32
CA ILE A 120 -20.66 6.42 5.74
C ILE A 120 -21.89 5.74 5.13
N ALA A 121 -21.88 5.45 3.83
CA ALA A 121 -22.99 4.78 3.16
C ALA A 121 -23.23 3.36 3.71
N ALA A 122 -22.16 2.58 3.92
CA ALA A 122 -22.26 1.23 4.47
C ALA A 122 -22.89 1.24 5.87
N VAL A 123 -22.46 2.15 6.75
CA VAL A 123 -23.04 2.28 8.10
C VAL A 123 -24.49 2.77 8.03
N ALA A 124 -24.80 3.77 7.21
CA ALA A 124 -26.16 4.31 7.08
C ALA A 124 -27.16 3.27 6.55
N LEU A 125 -26.70 2.33 5.72
CA LEU A 125 -27.52 1.25 5.17
C LEU A 125 -27.56 0.00 6.06
N GLY A 126 -26.93 0.01 7.24
CA GLY A 126 -26.83 -1.17 8.11
C GLY A 126 -26.09 -2.33 7.45
N ALA A 127 -25.13 -2.03 6.57
CA ALA A 127 -24.39 -3.03 5.82
C ALA A 127 -23.50 -3.88 6.75
N PRO A 128 -23.28 -5.16 6.40
CA PRO A 128 -22.45 -6.05 7.22
C PRO A 128 -20.99 -5.61 7.24
N LEU A 129 -20.29 -5.94 8.34
CA LEU A 129 -18.90 -5.50 8.61
C LEU A 129 -17.92 -5.79 7.46
N TRP A 130 -18.08 -6.90 6.74
CA TRP A 130 -17.19 -7.25 5.63
C TRP A 130 -17.17 -6.19 4.51
N THR A 131 -18.22 -5.37 4.38
CA THR A 131 -18.27 -4.28 3.41
C THR A 131 -17.22 -3.22 3.69
N LEU A 132 -16.93 -2.94 4.97
CA LEU A 132 -15.85 -2.03 5.36
C LEU A 132 -14.49 -2.60 4.97
N PHE A 133 -14.29 -3.91 5.12
CA PHE A 133 -13.05 -4.58 4.69
C PHE A 133 -12.90 -4.55 3.17
N ALA A 134 -13.99 -4.76 2.43
CA ALA A 134 -14.00 -4.68 0.98
C ALA A 134 -13.69 -3.25 0.49
N LEU A 135 -14.23 -2.22 1.14
CA LEU A 135 -13.91 -0.82 0.85
C LEU A 135 -12.44 -0.49 1.14
N LEU A 136 -11.88 -1.02 2.23
CA LEU A 136 -10.45 -0.87 2.52
C LEU A 136 -9.58 -1.55 1.46
N ALA A 137 -9.94 -2.78 1.06
CA ALA A 137 -9.23 -3.51 0.01
C ALA A 137 -9.30 -2.76 -1.33
N LEU A 138 -10.49 -2.26 -1.70
CA LEU A 138 -10.69 -1.42 -2.89
C LEU A 138 -9.83 -0.15 -2.82
N GLY A 139 -9.83 0.55 -1.69
CA GLY A 139 -9.03 1.74 -1.50
C GLY A 139 -7.53 1.49 -1.64
N ILE A 140 -7.02 0.37 -1.10
CA ILE A 140 -5.63 -0.06 -1.29
C ILE A 140 -5.35 -0.38 -2.76
N ALA A 141 -6.25 -1.11 -3.41
CA ALA A 141 -6.10 -1.52 -4.81
C ALA A 141 -6.05 -0.31 -5.76
N VAL A 142 -6.96 0.66 -5.55
CA VAL A 142 -6.99 1.92 -6.31
C VAL A 142 -5.73 2.73 -6.04
N MET A 143 -5.38 2.95 -4.77
CA MET A 143 -4.20 3.76 -4.42
C MET A 143 -2.92 3.17 -5.02
N GLY A 144 -2.68 1.87 -4.84
CA GLY A 144 -1.50 1.20 -5.38
C GLY A 144 -1.44 1.24 -6.91
N SER A 145 -2.56 0.96 -7.57
CA SER A 145 -2.65 0.97 -9.04
C SER A 145 -2.46 2.37 -9.62
N VAL A 146 -3.12 3.39 -9.05
CA VAL A 146 -3.01 4.78 -9.51
C VAL A 146 -1.59 5.30 -9.31
N THR A 147 -0.98 5.06 -8.14
CA THR A 147 0.41 5.46 -7.89
C THR A 147 1.38 4.77 -8.85
N ALA A 148 1.24 3.45 -9.04
CA ALA A 148 2.06 2.69 -9.97
C ALA A 148 1.93 3.20 -11.42
N TRP A 149 0.70 3.38 -11.88
CA TRP A 149 0.41 3.91 -13.21
C TRP A 149 0.99 5.31 -13.40
N ALA A 150 0.74 6.21 -12.46
CA ALA A 150 1.17 7.60 -12.55
C ALA A 150 2.70 7.73 -12.53
N VAL A 151 3.39 6.99 -11.66
CA VAL A 151 4.87 6.98 -11.63
C VAL A 151 5.44 6.35 -12.91
N ASN A 152 4.81 5.31 -13.45
CA ASN A 152 5.24 4.70 -14.70
C ASN A 152 5.11 5.69 -15.87
N ARG A 153 3.99 6.42 -15.95
CA ARG A 153 3.69 7.41 -16.99
C ARG A 153 4.41 8.74 -16.81
N SER A 154 4.84 9.06 -15.59
CA SER A 154 5.60 10.28 -15.36
C SER A 154 6.88 10.25 -16.19
N ASP A 155 7.12 11.35 -16.90
CA ASP A 155 8.39 11.59 -17.56
C ASP A 155 9.41 11.95 -16.48
N TRP A 156 10.49 11.18 -16.39
CA TRP A 156 11.57 11.43 -15.43
C TRP A 156 12.68 12.27 -16.05
N SER A 157 12.64 12.56 -17.36
CA SER A 157 13.65 13.37 -18.06
C SER A 157 13.54 14.87 -17.83
N ARG A 158 12.49 15.32 -17.11
CA ARG A 158 12.20 16.71 -16.71
C ARG A 158 11.80 16.78 -15.23
#